data_AF-A0A7V3BHI4-F1
#
_entry.id   AF-A0A7V3BHI4-F1
#
_cell.length_a   1.000
_cell.length_b   1.000
_cell.length_c   1.000
_cell.angle_alpha   90.00
_cell.angle_beta   90.00
_cell.angle_gamma   90.00
#
_symmetry.space_group_name_H-M   'P 1'
#
loop_
_entity.id
_entity.type
_entity.pdbx_description
1 polymer ?
#
loop_
_entity_poly.entity_id
_entity_poly.type
_entity_poly.pdbx_seq_one_letter_code
_entity_poly.pdbx_strand_id
1 'polypeptide(L)'
;MTEQSGPFHVTETQLAQAVDEKTFHRAQPYVREFTHRLLSGRAITGRVAGPHGVYTVSLASEDANLKPSCSCRTDGEFCRHAIALGLTYIEEPETFYDLRTLTARLEQYHQSELIALILQMAACYPQILGMLGVEGFQDEEEEDDLDDDELYDDDFEDEDEEFEDEEDEFEDEDEEGLAEGVDVEAIYEEADILLDEFQDYLKDRGIAREERVRYDETLQSFVDDYLAAYEVGKLSEMSLDEIDTYLRDYLLDRERITKRKLADTKQALGLFYTFLSECGHMPPEIANPIIQYCQS
;
A
#
# COMPACT_ATOMS: atom_id res chain seq x y z
N MET A 1 -27.19 -13.57 -11.55
CA MET A 1 -26.16 -14.58 -11.23
C MET A 1 -25.78 -15.25 -12.54
N THR A 2 -24.81 -14.66 -13.24
CA THR A 2 -24.22 -15.22 -14.46
C THR A 2 -23.27 -16.34 -14.04
N GLU A 3 -23.57 -17.58 -14.42
CA GLU A 3 -22.69 -18.71 -14.18
C GLU A 3 -21.37 -18.49 -14.95
N GLN A 4 -20.27 -18.25 -14.22
CA GLN A 4 -18.93 -18.16 -14.81
C GLN A 4 -18.59 -19.50 -15.47
N SER A 5 -18.59 -19.57 -16.81
CA SER A 5 -18.13 -20.75 -17.56
C SER A 5 -16.65 -20.58 -17.92
N GLY A 6 -15.77 -20.75 -16.92
CA GLY A 6 -14.32 -20.65 -17.10
C GLY A 6 -13.57 -21.60 -16.16
N PRO A 7 -12.29 -21.93 -16.43
CA PRO A 7 -11.50 -22.84 -15.61
C PRO A 7 -11.15 -22.29 -14.22
N PHE A 8 -11.22 -20.96 -14.03
CA PHE A 8 -11.11 -20.29 -12.75
C PHE A 8 -12.50 -19.84 -12.29
N HIS A 9 -12.89 -20.26 -11.08
CA HIS A 9 -14.14 -19.90 -10.44
C HIS A 9 -13.84 -19.21 -9.12
N VAL A 10 -14.34 -17.99 -8.99
CA VAL A 10 -14.29 -17.24 -7.74
C VAL A 10 -15.59 -16.48 -7.56
N THR A 11 -16.06 -16.43 -6.33
CA THR A 11 -17.28 -15.71 -5.95
C THR A 11 -16.94 -14.54 -5.04
N GLU A 12 -17.79 -13.53 -5.08
CA GLU A 12 -17.67 -12.37 -4.19
C GLU A 12 -17.70 -12.79 -2.72
N THR A 13 -18.53 -13.78 -2.38
CA THR A 13 -18.60 -14.35 -1.02
C THR A 13 -17.28 -15.00 -0.60
N GLN A 14 -16.60 -15.73 -1.49
CA GLN A 14 -15.29 -16.30 -1.17
C GLN A 14 -14.24 -15.21 -0.93
N LEU A 15 -14.28 -14.12 -1.70
CA LEU A 15 -13.37 -12.99 -1.52
C LEU A 15 -13.66 -12.24 -0.22
N ALA A 16 -14.94 -12.00 0.08
CA ALA A 16 -15.38 -11.33 1.31
C ALA A 16 -15.12 -12.16 2.57
N GLN A 17 -15.00 -13.49 2.46
CA GLN A 17 -14.61 -14.37 3.56
C GLN A 17 -13.10 -14.50 3.73
N ALA A 18 -12.31 -14.11 2.72
CA ALA A 18 -10.85 -14.23 2.74
C ALA A 18 -10.16 -13.07 3.46
N VAL A 19 -10.88 -11.97 3.69
CA VAL A 19 -10.40 -10.75 4.35
C VAL A 19 -11.46 -10.18 5.27
N ASP A 20 -11.07 -9.25 6.14
CA ASP A 20 -12.01 -8.42 6.87
C ASP A 20 -12.80 -7.46 5.93
N GLU A 21 -13.91 -6.93 6.43
CA GLU A 21 -14.82 -6.04 5.67
C GLU A 21 -14.11 -4.76 5.18
N LYS A 22 -13.15 -4.26 5.96
CA LYS A 22 -12.38 -3.05 5.66
C LYS A 22 -11.43 -3.26 4.48
N THR A 23 -10.64 -4.33 4.47
CA THR A 23 -9.78 -4.72 3.35
C THR A 23 -10.59 -4.97 2.09
N PHE A 24 -11.79 -5.56 2.23
CA PHE A 24 -12.71 -5.76 1.10
C PHE A 24 -13.23 -4.42 0.53
N HIS A 25 -13.59 -3.46 1.37
CA HIS A 25 -13.99 -2.12 0.93
C HIS A 25 -12.82 -1.37 0.25
N ARG A 26 -11.63 -1.41 0.86
CA ARG A 26 -10.40 -0.79 0.31
C ARG A 26 -9.94 -1.38 -1.02
N ALA A 27 -10.47 -2.53 -1.43
CA ALA A 27 -10.22 -3.11 -2.75
C ALA A 27 -10.98 -2.36 -3.86
N GLN A 28 -12.14 -1.75 -3.55
CA GLN A 28 -13.06 -1.16 -4.53
C GLN A 28 -12.41 -0.14 -5.48
N PRO A 29 -11.54 0.80 -5.02
CA PRO A 29 -10.90 1.77 -5.92
C PRO A 29 -10.02 1.16 -7.02
N TYR A 30 -9.52 -0.07 -6.81
CA TYR A 30 -8.65 -0.79 -7.73
C TYR A 30 -9.41 -1.71 -8.70
N VAL A 31 -10.71 -1.94 -8.46
CA VAL A 31 -11.54 -2.78 -9.31
C VAL A 31 -11.63 -2.13 -10.70
N ARG A 32 -11.42 -2.94 -11.75
CA ARG A 32 -11.31 -2.50 -13.17
C ARG A 32 -10.09 -1.67 -13.55
N GLU A 33 -9.20 -1.35 -12.62
CA GLU A 33 -7.97 -0.60 -12.93
C GLU A 33 -6.80 -1.50 -13.37
N PHE A 34 -7.00 -2.82 -13.33
CA PHE A 34 -5.97 -3.78 -13.74
C PHE A 34 -5.67 -3.70 -15.23
N THR A 35 -4.38 -3.76 -15.57
CA THR A 35 -3.84 -3.96 -16.91
C THR A 35 -3.16 -5.33 -17.01
N HIS A 36 -2.78 -5.75 -18.22
CA HIS A 36 -2.10 -7.04 -18.43
C HIS A 36 -2.85 -8.22 -17.77
N ARG A 37 -4.18 -8.23 -17.92
CA ARG A 37 -5.09 -9.22 -17.34
C ARG A 37 -4.92 -10.56 -18.06
N LEU A 38 -4.41 -11.57 -17.36
CA LEU A 38 -4.13 -12.89 -17.90
C LEU A 38 -4.91 -13.95 -17.13
N LEU A 39 -5.47 -14.92 -17.85
CA LEU A 39 -6.05 -16.14 -17.29
C LEU A 39 -5.18 -17.33 -17.71
N SER A 40 -4.67 -18.07 -16.72
CA SER A 40 -3.82 -19.25 -16.90
C SER A 40 -4.40 -20.43 -16.13
N GLY A 41 -5.27 -21.21 -16.78
CA GLY A 41 -5.92 -22.35 -16.14
C GLY A 41 -6.75 -21.92 -14.93
N ARG A 42 -6.29 -22.24 -13.72
CA ARG A 42 -6.95 -21.89 -12.44
C ARG A 42 -6.32 -20.69 -11.74
N ALA A 43 -5.60 -19.84 -12.46
CA ALA A 43 -5.01 -18.63 -11.92
C ALA A 43 -5.29 -17.44 -12.82
N ILE A 44 -5.51 -16.29 -12.19
CA ILE A 44 -5.56 -14.99 -12.85
C ILE A 44 -4.37 -14.13 -12.41
N THR A 45 -3.92 -13.25 -13.31
CA THR A 45 -2.83 -12.32 -13.04
C THR A 45 -3.16 -10.96 -13.63
N GLY A 46 -2.71 -9.89 -13.00
CA GLY A 46 -2.85 -8.53 -13.51
C GLY A 46 -1.82 -7.60 -12.90
N ARG A 47 -1.73 -6.40 -13.46
CA ARG A 47 -0.90 -5.30 -12.94
C ARG A 47 -1.76 -4.10 -12.63
N VAL A 48 -1.54 -3.48 -11.48
CA VAL A 48 -2.28 -2.30 -11.05
C VAL A 48 -1.32 -1.25 -10.51
N ALA A 49 -1.59 0.02 -10.81
CA ALA A 49 -0.84 1.12 -10.23
C ALA A 49 -1.36 1.37 -8.80
N GLY A 50 -0.46 1.65 -7.88
CA GLY A 50 -0.79 2.16 -6.56
C GLY A 50 0.36 2.95 -5.94
N PRO A 51 0.32 3.20 -4.63
CA PRO A 51 1.12 4.26 -4.01
C PRO A 51 2.63 4.10 -4.17
N HIS A 52 3.13 2.85 -4.17
CA HIS A 52 4.57 2.56 -4.28
C HIS A 52 4.97 2.03 -5.67
N GLY A 53 4.15 2.26 -6.70
CA GLY A 53 4.44 1.89 -8.07
C GLY A 53 3.45 0.89 -8.67
N VAL A 54 3.91 0.06 -9.60
CA VAL A 54 3.06 -0.93 -10.28
C VAL A 54 3.19 -2.29 -9.60
N TYR A 55 2.10 -2.74 -8.98
CA TYR A 55 2.05 -4.06 -8.36
C TYR A 55 1.71 -5.14 -9.38
N THR A 56 2.40 -6.27 -9.29
CA THR A 56 2.04 -7.50 -10.00
C THR A 56 1.28 -8.40 -9.04
N VAL A 57 0.07 -8.78 -9.45
CA VAL A 57 -0.90 -9.46 -8.58
C VAL A 57 -1.35 -10.73 -9.28
N SER A 58 -1.41 -11.82 -8.53
CA SER A 58 -1.95 -13.09 -8.98
C SER A 58 -2.87 -13.70 -7.93
N LEU A 59 -3.86 -14.44 -8.42
CA LEU A 59 -4.82 -15.16 -7.60
C LEU A 59 -5.06 -16.53 -8.22
N ALA A 60 -4.65 -17.58 -7.53
CA ALA A 60 -4.85 -18.97 -7.94
C ALA A 60 -5.96 -19.64 -7.11
N SER A 61 -6.62 -20.64 -7.69
CA SER A 61 -7.61 -21.49 -7.02
C SER A 61 -7.09 -22.93 -6.95
N GLU A 62 -6.71 -23.37 -5.75
CA GLU A 62 -6.22 -24.72 -5.46
C GLU A 62 -7.12 -25.40 -4.41
N ASP A 63 -7.66 -26.58 -4.71
CA ASP A 63 -8.51 -27.36 -3.79
C ASP A 63 -9.64 -26.55 -3.11
N ALA A 64 -10.25 -25.63 -3.86
CA ALA A 64 -11.29 -24.67 -3.42
C ALA A 64 -10.81 -23.55 -2.50
N ASN A 65 -9.52 -23.46 -2.22
CA ASN A 65 -8.88 -22.33 -1.54
C ASN A 65 -8.27 -21.36 -2.55
N LEU A 66 -8.37 -20.08 -2.23
CA LEU A 66 -7.72 -19.02 -3.00
C LEU A 66 -6.29 -18.83 -2.48
N LYS A 67 -5.34 -18.71 -3.40
CA LYS A 67 -3.94 -18.43 -3.12
C LYS A 67 -3.54 -17.11 -3.78
N PRO A 68 -3.46 -16.02 -3.00
CA PRO A 68 -3.02 -14.73 -3.49
C PRO A 68 -1.49 -14.68 -3.55
N SER A 69 -0.95 -13.89 -4.47
CA SER A 69 0.44 -13.44 -4.45
C SER A 69 0.48 -12.05 -5.06
N CYS A 70 1.05 -11.11 -4.33
CA CYS A 70 1.12 -9.72 -4.74
C CYS A 70 2.49 -9.17 -4.41
N SER A 71 3.04 -8.31 -5.28
CA SER A 71 4.29 -7.63 -5.02
C SER A 71 4.15 -6.44 -4.04
N CYS A 72 3.00 -6.24 -3.40
CA CYS A 72 2.87 -5.27 -2.31
C CYS A 72 3.31 -5.90 -0.99
N ARG A 73 4.12 -5.19 -0.20
CA ARG A 73 4.70 -5.64 1.08
C ARG A 73 3.70 -5.60 2.25
N THR A 74 2.43 -5.93 2.03
CA THR A 74 1.40 -5.87 3.09
C THR A 74 1.46 -7.13 3.94
N ASP A 75 1.41 -6.98 5.26
CA ASP A 75 1.29 -8.08 6.21
C ASP A 75 -0.12 -8.69 6.14
N GLY A 76 -0.20 -9.98 5.80
CA GLY A 76 -1.45 -10.74 5.67
C GLY A 76 -1.48 -11.61 4.42
N GLU A 77 -2.28 -12.69 4.46
CA GLU A 77 -2.38 -13.59 3.30
C GLU A 77 -3.01 -12.87 2.09
N PHE A 78 -4.07 -12.07 2.29
CA PHE A 78 -4.76 -11.36 1.21
C PHE A 78 -4.62 -9.84 1.34
N CYS A 79 -4.04 -9.22 0.33
CA CYS A 79 -4.06 -7.75 0.20
C CYS A 79 -5.29 -7.27 -0.57
N ARG A 80 -5.64 -5.99 -0.40
CA ARG A 80 -6.69 -5.31 -1.18
C ARG A 80 -6.54 -5.46 -2.69
N HIS A 81 -5.31 -5.53 -3.22
CA HIS A 81 -5.08 -5.72 -4.66
C HIS A 81 -5.49 -7.14 -5.12
N ALA A 82 -5.23 -8.17 -4.33
CA ALA A 82 -5.63 -9.54 -4.67
C ALA A 82 -7.16 -9.68 -4.68
N ILE A 83 -7.84 -9.06 -3.71
CA ILE A 83 -9.30 -8.96 -3.68
C ILE A 83 -9.82 -8.21 -4.91
N ALA A 84 -9.25 -7.04 -5.22
CA ALA A 84 -9.65 -6.23 -6.36
C ALA A 84 -9.46 -6.96 -7.70
N LEU A 85 -8.41 -7.76 -7.85
CA LEU A 85 -8.18 -8.59 -9.03
C LEU A 85 -9.28 -9.66 -9.17
N GLY A 86 -9.64 -10.31 -8.06
CA GLY A 86 -10.75 -11.28 -8.01
C GLY A 86 -12.09 -10.66 -8.39
N LEU A 87 -12.41 -9.49 -7.81
CA LEU A 87 -13.62 -8.73 -8.13
C LEU A 87 -13.63 -8.29 -9.60
N THR A 88 -12.51 -7.81 -10.12
CA THR A 88 -12.37 -7.44 -11.54
C THR A 88 -12.66 -8.63 -12.46
N TYR A 89 -12.20 -9.83 -12.12
CA TYR A 89 -12.52 -11.04 -12.88
C TYR A 89 -13.99 -11.45 -12.76
N ILE A 90 -14.63 -11.24 -11.61
CA ILE A 90 -16.06 -11.52 -11.44
C ILE A 90 -16.90 -10.60 -12.33
N GLU A 91 -16.55 -9.33 -12.39
CA GLU A 91 -17.30 -8.31 -13.13
C GLU A 91 -17.04 -8.35 -14.65
N GLU A 92 -15.79 -8.52 -15.05
CA GLU A 92 -15.33 -8.40 -16.45
C GLU A 92 -14.45 -9.60 -16.88
N PRO A 93 -14.89 -10.86 -16.71
CA PRO A 93 -14.07 -12.05 -16.98
C PRO A 93 -13.56 -12.12 -18.43
N GLU A 94 -14.31 -11.59 -19.38
CA GLU A 94 -13.97 -11.56 -20.81
C GLU A 94 -12.78 -10.64 -21.14
N THR A 95 -12.40 -9.75 -20.22
CA THR A 95 -11.24 -8.85 -20.40
C THR A 95 -9.90 -9.54 -20.13
N PHE A 96 -9.93 -10.74 -19.55
CA PHE A 96 -8.73 -11.52 -19.27
C PHE A 96 -8.32 -12.31 -20.52
N TYR A 97 -7.07 -12.14 -20.94
CA TYR A 97 -6.52 -12.91 -22.05
C TYR A 97 -6.18 -14.33 -21.60
N ASP A 98 -6.87 -15.33 -22.17
CA ASP A 98 -6.66 -16.74 -21.86
C ASP A 98 -5.39 -17.27 -22.52
N LEU A 99 -4.37 -17.60 -21.70
CA LEU A 99 -3.10 -18.12 -22.16
C LEU A 99 -3.21 -19.45 -22.92
N ARG A 100 -4.30 -20.22 -22.76
CA ARG A 100 -4.55 -21.41 -23.61
C ARG A 100 -4.63 -21.06 -25.09
N THR A 101 -5.12 -19.86 -25.40
CA THR A 101 -5.17 -19.34 -26.78
C THR A 101 -3.76 -19.12 -27.33
N LEU A 102 -2.86 -18.58 -26.50
CA LEU A 102 -1.46 -18.43 -26.87
C LEU A 102 -0.78 -19.78 -27.00
N THR A 103 -0.99 -20.71 -26.07
CA THR A 103 -0.45 -22.07 -26.13
C THR A 103 -0.85 -22.78 -27.42
N ALA A 104 -2.13 -22.80 -27.76
CA ALA A 104 -2.63 -23.43 -28.99
C ALA A 104 -2.04 -22.80 -30.27
N ARG A 105 -1.69 -21.51 -30.22
CA ARG A 105 -0.99 -20.83 -31.32
C ARG A 105 0.48 -21.23 -31.37
N LEU A 106 1.16 -21.29 -30.23
CA LEU A 106 2.56 -21.69 -30.13
C LEU A 106 2.78 -23.15 -30.56
N GLU A 107 1.82 -24.04 -30.32
CA GLU A 107 1.84 -25.44 -30.78
C GLU A 107 1.88 -25.60 -32.31
N GLN A 108 1.50 -24.56 -33.06
CA GLN A 108 1.54 -24.59 -34.53
C GLN A 108 2.92 -24.22 -35.09
N TYR A 109 3.82 -23.68 -34.26
CA TYR A 109 5.16 -23.30 -34.68
C TYR A 109 6.08 -24.52 -34.71
N HIS A 110 7.00 -24.54 -35.66
CA HIS A 110 8.09 -25.50 -35.64
C HIS A 110 9.06 -25.15 -34.50
N GLN A 111 9.74 -26.17 -33.96
CA GLN A 111 10.71 -25.99 -32.88
C GLN A 111 11.77 -24.90 -33.19
N SER A 112 12.23 -24.83 -34.44
CA SER A 112 13.19 -23.81 -34.88
C SER A 112 12.65 -22.38 -34.76
N GLU A 113 11.35 -22.18 -35.01
CA GLU A 113 10.71 -20.88 -34.94
C GLU A 113 10.46 -20.47 -33.48
N LEU A 114 10.09 -21.42 -32.62
CA LEU A 114 9.97 -21.20 -31.18
C LEU A 114 11.32 -20.80 -30.57
N ILE A 115 12.40 -21.48 -30.94
CA ILE A 115 13.77 -21.10 -30.51
C ILE A 115 14.10 -19.68 -30.97
N ALA A 116 13.81 -19.34 -32.24
CA ALA A 116 14.06 -17.99 -32.75
C ALA A 116 13.25 -16.92 -31.98
N LEU A 117 12.00 -17.21 -31.62
CA LEU A 117 11.16 -16.32 -30.83
C LEU A 117 11.71 -16.14 -29.40
N ILE A 118 12.11 -17.23 -28.74
CA ILE A 118 12.70 -17.18 -27.39
C ILE A 118 14.01 -16.38 -27.41
N LEU A 119 14.88 -16.59 -28.40
CA LEU A 119 16.11 -15.82 -28.57
C LEU A 119 15.83 -14.32 -28.79
N GLN A 120 14.80 -14.00 -29.57
CA GLN A 120 14.36 -12.61 -29.77
C GLN A 120 13.84 -12.00 -28.46
N MET A 121 13.05 -12.76 -27.69
CA MET A 121 12.56 -12.32 -26.38
C MET A 121 13.72 -12.07 -25.41
N ALA A 122 14.68 -13.00 -25.33
CA ALA A 122 15.85 -12.87 -24.45
C ALA A 122 16.76 -11.69 -24.83
N ALA A 123 16.87 -11.36 -26.12
CA ALA A 123 17.60 -10.17 -26.57
C ALA A 123 16.93 -8.86 -26.14
N CYS A 124 15.60 -8.83 -26.05
CA CYS A 124 14.84 -7.66 -25.58
C CYS A 124 14.74 -7.61 -24.05
N TYR A 125 14.74 -8.77 -23.39
CA TYR A 125 14.51 -8.95 -21.95
C TYR A 125 15.54 -9.95 -21.39
N PRO A 126 16.76 -9.49 -21.05
CA PRO A 126 17.86 -10.37 -20.62
C PRO A 126 17.56 -11.24 -19.40
N GLN A 127 16.63 -10.85 -18.52
CA GLN A 127 16.19 -11.64 -17.37
C GLN A 127 15.63 -13.02 -17.75
N ILE A 128 15.14 -13.19 -18.98
CA ILE A 128 14.70 -14.49 -19.49
C ILE A 128 15.88 -15.49 -19.55
N LEU A 129 17.12 -15.01 -19.74
CA LEU A 129 18.30 -15.86 -19.73
C LEU A 129 18.50 -16.54 -18.37
N GLY A 130 18.22 -15.83 -17.27
CA GLY A 130 18.20 -16.41 -15.92
C GLY A 130 17.19 -17.53 -15.79
N MET A 131 15.96 -17.30 -16.24
CA MET A 131 14.89 -18.33 -16.27
C MET A 131 15.26 -19.55 -17.13
N LEU A 132 16.08 -19.36 -18.17
CA LEU A 132 16.59 -20.43 -19.03
C LEU A 132 17.83 -21.13 -18.46
N GLY A 133 18.34 -20.70 -17.30
CA GLY A 133 19.48 -21.30 -16.60
C GLY A 133 20.85 -20.88 -17.16
N VAL A 134 20.94 -19.71 -17.79
CA VAL A 134 22.22 -19.15 -18.24
C VAL A 134 22.96 -18.55 -17.04
N GLU A 135 24.18 -19.02 -16.78
CA GLU A 135 25.02 -18.51 -15.71
C GLU A 135 25.31 -16.99 -15.84
N GLY A 136 25.25 -16.28 -14.71
CA GLY A 136 25.48 -14.83 -14.65
C GLY A 136 24.25 -13.98 -15.01
N PHE A 137 23.09 -14.62 -15.20
CA PHE A 137 21.79 -13.95 -15.40
C PHE A 137 20.73 -14.42 -14.40
N GLN A 138 21.07 -15.26 -13.42
CA GLN A 138 20.17 -15.53 -12.31
C GLN A 138 19.90 -14.24 -11.55
N ASP A 139 18.66 -14.00 -11.15
CA ASP A 139 18.37 -12.93 -10.20
C ASP A 139 19.15 -13.28 -8.92
N GLU A 140 20.13 -12.44 -8.56
CA GLU A 140 20.68 -12.47 -7.22
C GLU A 140 19.48 -12.16 -6.33
N GLU A 141 18.99 -13.15 -5.57
CA GLU A 141 18.08 -12.87 -4.48
C GLU A 141 18.78 -11.77 -3.69
N GLU A 142 18.20 -10.55 -3.68
CA GLU A 142 18.61 -9.50 -2.76
C GLU A 142 18.37 -10.12 -1.38
N GLU A 143 19.37 -10.84 -0.87
CA GLU A 143 19.58 -10.99 0.56
C GLU A 143 19.60 -9.54 1.03
N ASP A 144 18.47 -9.12 1.60
CA ASP A 144 18.39 -7.94 2.45
C ASP A 144 19.39 -8.21 3.59
N ASP A 145 20.69 -8.02 3.31
CA ASP A 145 21.76 -7.81 4.26
C ASP A 145 21.47 -6.46 4.93
N LEU A 146 20.41 -6.44 5.74
CA LEU A 146 20.24 -5.49 6.83
C LEU A 146 21.15 -5.95 7.98
N ASP A 147 22.44 -6.03 7.71
CA ASP A 147 23.52 -5.92 8.70
C ASP A 147 24.26 -4.60 8.36
N ASP A 148 23.66 -3.47 8.73
CA ASP A 148 24.36 -2.19 8.89
C ASP A 148 24.48 -1.83 10.38
N ASP A 149 24.68 -2.87 11.20
CA ASP A 149 25.30 -2.79 12.52
C ASP A 149 26.76 -3.24 12.36
N GLU A 150 27.65 -2.36 11.89
CA GLU A 150 29.09 -2.36 12.21
C GLU A 150 29.84 -1.40 11.28
N LEU A 151 30.02 -0.13 11.69
CA LEU A 151 31.24 0.65 11.47
C LEU A 151 31.17 2.03 12.13
N TYR A 152 31.34 2.04 13.46
CA TYR A 152 32.04 3.12 14.14
C TYR A 152 33.20 2.53 14.94
N ASP A 153 34.19 2.01 14.23
CA ASP A 153 35.58 1.99 14.70
C ASP A 153 36.22 3.30 14.24
N ASP A 154 36.30 4.29 15.14
CA ASP A 154 37.38 5.28 15.12
C ASP A 154 37.49 5.94 16.52
N ASP A 155 38.45 5.41 17.28
CA ASP A 155 39.30 6.12 18.24
C ASP A 155 38.64 7.15 19.19
N PHE A 156 38.21 6.69 20.37
CA PHE A 156 38.29 7.51 21.57
C PHE A 156 39.12 6.79 22.64
N GLU A 157 40.30 7.35 22.87
CA GLU A 157 41.33 6.91 23.81
C GLU A 157 40.80 6.89 25.25
N ASP A 158 41.00 5.75 25.91
CA ASP A 158 41.30 5.52 27.33
C ASP A 158 41.02 6.68 28.32
N GLU A 159 39.93 6.57 29.08
CA GLU A 159 39.94 6.98 30.50
C GLU A 159 39.31 5.86 31.35
N ASP A 160 40.16 5.26 32.18
CA ASP A 160 39.85 4.23 33.17
C ASP A 160 38.76 4.72 34.15
N GLU A 161 37.54 4.17 34.07
CA GLU A 161 36.62 4.15 35.20
C GLU A 161 36.26 2.70 35.55
N GLU A 162 36.86 2.22 36.65
CA GLU A 162 36.46 1.02 37.38
C GLU A 162 34.98 1.16 37.78
N PHE A 163 34.07 0.51 37.06
CA PHE A 163 32.71 0.26 37.54
C PHE A 163 32.68 -1.09 38.24
N GLU A 164 32.45 -1.02 39.55
CA GLU A 164 32.20 -2.17 40.43
C GLU A 164 30.90 -2.86 40.02
N ASP A 165 30.94 -4.19 40.02
CA ASP A 165 29.81 -5.09 39.76
C ASP A 165 28.64 -4.80 40.73
N GLU A 166 27.59 -4.14 40.25
CA GLU A 166 26.25 -4.22 40.85
C GLU A 166 25.40 -5.15 39.97
N GLU A 167 25.30 -6.41 40.41
CA GLU A 167 24.26 -7.35 39.99
C GLU A 167 22.90 -6.82 40.46
N ASP A 168 22.33 -5.87 39.71
CA ASP A 168 20.93 -5.50 39.86
C ASP A 168 20.06 -6.59 39.24
N GLU A 169 19.48 -7.43 40.11
CA GLU A 169 18.29 -8.20 39.83
C GLU A 169 17.24 -7.25 39.25
N PHE A 170 17.05 -7.29 37.92
CA PHE A 170 15.83 -6.78 37.30
C PHE A 170 14.67 -7.63 37.82
N GLU A 171 14.09 -7.19 38.94
CA GLU A 171 12.72 -7.51 39.27
C GLU A 171 11.89 -7.02 38.08
N ASP A 172 11.22 -7.94 37.39
CA ASP A 172 10.15 -7.64 36.44
C ASP A 172 9.09 -6.82 37.19
N GLU A 173 9.31 -5.50 37.26
CA GLU A 173 8.31 -4.55 37.73
C GLU A 173 7.18 -4.62 36.70
N ASP A 174 6.11 -5.29 37.14
CA ASP A 174 4.80 -5.31 36.52
C ASP A 174 4.52 -3.95 35.86
N GLU A 175 4.61 -3.91 34.53
CA GLU A 175 4.15 -2.83 33.66
C GLU A 175 2.59 -2.80 33.66
N GLU A 176 1.97 -2.97 34.84
CA GLU A 176 0.56 -2.74 35.13
C GLU A 176 0.36 -1.27 35.51
N GLY A 177 0.75 -0.42 34.57
CA GLY A 177 0.53 1.01 34.59
C GLY A 177 0.05 1.53 33.24
N LEU A 178 -0.60 0.68 32.42
CA LEU A 178 -1.22 1.10 31.18
C LEU A 178 -2.31 2.14 31.50
N ALA A 179 -1.93 3.40 31.37
CA ALA A 179 -2.84 4.51 31.15
C ALA A 179 -3.90 4.05 30.15
N GLU A 180 -5.18 4.34 30.45
CA GLU A 180 -6.33 4.11 29.57
C GLU A 180 -5.92 4.17 28.09
N GLY A 181 -5.65 3.00 27.51
CA GLY A 181 -4.98 2.91 26.22
C GLY A 181 -5.87 3.58 25.19
N VAL A 182 -5.32 4.58 24.50
CA VAL A 182 -5.98 5.19 23.36
C VAL A 182 -6.22 4.05 22.36
N ASP A 183 -7.48 3.81 22.01
CA ASP A 183 -7.85 2.78 21.04
C ASP A 183 -7.40 3.23 19.65
N VAL A 184 -6.14 2.90 19.33
CA VAL A 184 -5.48 3.27 18.08
C VAL A 184 -6.28 2.78 16.88
N GLU A 185 -6.84 1.56 16.95
CA GLU A 185 -7.65 1.01 15.87
C GLU A 185 -8.91 1.86 15.64
N ALA A 186 -9.60 2.28 16.71
CA ALA A 186 -10.76 3.16 16.59
C ALA A 186 -10.40 4.53 15.96
N ILE A 187 -9.18 5.04 16.18
CA ILE A 187 -8.72 6.27 15.51
C ILE A 187 -8.50 6.03 14.02
N TYR A 188 -7.87 4.91 13.63
CA TYR A 188 -7.72 4.56 12.21
C TYR A 188 -9.07 4.35 11.53
N GLU A 189 -10.04 3.71 12.20
CA GLU A 189 -11.39 3.54 11.68
C GLU A 189 -12.10 4.89 11.47
N GLU A 190 -12.01 5.81 12.43
CA GLU A 190 -12.57 7.15 12.29
C GLU A 190 -11.90 7.91 11.14
N ALA A 191 -10.57 7.84 11.03
CA ALA A 191 -9.82 8.47 9.95
C ALA A 191 -10.27 7.94 8.58
N ASP A 192 -10.38 6.62 8.41
CA ASP A 192 -10.80 6.00 7.16
C ASP A 192 -12.22 6.44 6.75
N ILE A 193 -13.17 6.49 7.70
CA ILE A 193 -14.53 6.98 7.45
C ILE A 193 -14.50 8.44 6.96
N LEU A 194 -13.71 9.29 7.61
CA LEU A 194 -13.57 10.70 7.24
C LEU A 194 -12.93 10.87 5.85
N LEU A 195 -11.97 10.02 5.48
CA LEU A 195 -11.34 10.05 4.16
C LEU A 195 -12.33 9.61 3.07
N ASP A 196 -13.13 8.57 3.30
CA ASP A 196 -14.18 8.15 2.35
C ASP A 196 -15.24 9.25 2.15
N GLU A 197 -15.72 9.85 3.23
CA GLU A 197 -16.66 10.99 3.17
C GLU A 197 -16.04 12.20 2.46
N PHE A 198 -14.75 12.45 2.67
CA PHE A 198 -14.02 13.50 1.97
C PHE A 198 -13.92 13.23 0.46
N GLN A 199 -13.74 11.98 0.03
CA GLN A 199 -13.72 11.61 -1.39
C GLN A 199 -15.05 11.91 -2.10
N ASP A 200 -16.17 11.66 -1.42
CA ASP A 200 -17.50 11.99 -1.91
C ASP A 200 -17.74 13.51 -1.91
N TYR A 201 -17.29 14.21 -0.87
CA TYR A 201 -17.33 15.68 -0.81
C TYR A 201 -16.57 16.33 -1.98
N LEU A 202 -15.38 15.84 -2.33
CA LEU A 202 -14.61 16.34 -3.48
C LEU A 202 -15.31 16.02 -4.80
N LYS A 203 -15.91 14.84 -4.92
CA LYS A 203 -16.64 14.40 -6.11
C LYS A 203 -17.85 15.28 -6.39
N ASP A 204 -18.62 15.64 -5.36
CA ASP A 204 -19.79 16.51 -5.47
C ASP A 204 -19.42 17.94 -5.90
N ARG A 205 -18.17 18.34 -5.72
CA ARG A 205 -17.61 19.62 -6.18
C ARG A 205 -17.01 19.58 -7.58
N GLY A 206 -17.06 18.42 -8.24
CA GLY A 206 -16.52 18.25 -9.58
C GLY A 206 -14.99 18.23 -9.62
N ILE A 207 -14.33 17.92 -8.51
CA ILE A 207 -12.88 17.71 -8.50
C ILE A 207 -12.55 16.45 -9.33
N ALA A 208 -11.57 16.57 -10.21
CA ALA A 208 -11.18 15.51 -11.13
C ALA A 208 -10.70 14.27 -10.35
N ARG A 209 -10.97 13.06 -10.89
CA ARG A 209 -10.62 11.79 -10.22
C ARG A 209 -9.13 11.73 -9.89
N GLU A 210 -8.27 12.16 -10.81
CA GLU A 210 -6.82 12.13 -10.64
C GLU A 210 -6.34 13.05 -9.51
N GLU A 211 -7.06 14.15 -9.28
CA GLU A 211 -6.77 15.09 -8.20
C GLU A 211 -7.28 14.55 -6.86
N ARG A 212 -8.47 13.92 -6.86
CA ARG A 212 -9.03 13.23 -5.69
C ARG A 212 -8.14 12.10 -5.18
N VAL A 213 -7.63 11.25 -6.08
CA VAL A 213 -6.66 10.18 -5.75
C VAL A 213 -5.39 10.78 -5.13
N ARG A 214 -4.88 11.88 -5.68
CA ARG A 214 -3.69 12.53 -5.12
C ARG A 214 -3.93 13.05 -3.70
N TYR A 215 -5.09 13.65 -3.44
CA TYR A 215 -5.44 14.09 -2.09
C TYR A 215 -5.61 12.92 -1.13
N ASP A 216 -6.21 11.83 -1.60
CA ASP A 216 -6.37 10.58 -0.85
C ASP A 216 -5.02 10.03 -0.38
N GLU A 217 -4.09 9.83 -1.32
CA GLU A 217 -2.75 9.32 -1.05
C GLU A 217 -1.99 10.23 -0.07
N THR A 218 -2.16 11.54 -0.22
CA THR A 218 -1.49 12.53 0.64
C THR A 218 -2.04 12.50 2.06
N LEU A 219 -3.36 12.39 2.23
CA LEU A 219 -3.98 12.35 3.54
C LEU A 219 -3.81 11.00 4.22
N GLN A 220 -3.82 9.90 3.49
CA GLN A 220 -3.51 8.58 4.03
C GLN A 220 -2.07 8.54 4.56
N SER A 221 -1.09 9.04 3.80
CA SER A 221 0.29 9.16 4.28
C SER A 221 0.35 10.01 5.55
N PHE A 222 -0.38 11.12 5.60
CA PHE A 222 -0.45 11.94 6.81
C PHE A 222 -1.03 11.18 8.01
N VAL A 223 -2.12 10.43 7.83
CA VAL A 223 -2.72 9.61 8.89
C VAL A 223 -1.73 8.57 9.39
N ASP A 224 -1.13 7.81 8.48
CA ASP A 224 -0.17 6.75 8.80
C ASP A 224 1.06 7.33 9.52
N ASP A 225 1.64 8.41 8.99
CA ASP A 225 2.83 9.08 9.55
C ASP A 225 2.53 9.70 10.92
N TYR A 226 1.41 10.42 11.05
CA TYR A 226 1.05 11.15 12.26
C TYR A 226 0.68 10.19 13.39
N LEU A 227 -0.12 9.17 13.11
CA LEU A 227 -0.49 8.17 14.12
C LEU A 227 0.71 7.33 14.55
N ALA A 228 1.62 6.98 13.63
CA ALA A 228 2.85 6.27 13.99
C ALA A 228 3.84 7.15 14.79
N ALA A 229 3.91 8.46 14.51
CA ALA A 229 4.88 9.35 15.14
C ALA A 229 4.42 9.89 16.50
N TYR A 230 3.12 10.09 16.68
CA TYR A 230 2.59 10.81 17.83
C TYR A 230 1.66 9.96 18.70
N GLU A 231 1.12 8.83 18.23
CA GLU A 231 0.17 7.98 18.99
C GLU A 231 -1.05 8.73 19.57
N VAL A 232 -1.33 9.97 19.16
CA VAL A 232 -2.40 10.79 19.76
C VAL A 232 -3.33 11.42 18.75
N GLY A 233 -4.63 11.25 19.01
CA GLY A 233 -5.66 12.22 18.65
C GLY A 233 -6.43 11.91 17.36
N LYS A 234 -7.72 12.24 17.38
CA LYS A 234 -8.58 12.17 16.20
C LYS A 234 -8.23 13.31 15.24
N LEU A 235 -8.32 13.06 13.94
CA LEU A 235 -8.15 14.11 12.91
C LEU A 235 -9.07 15.32 13.14
N SER A 236 -10.25 15.06 13.72
CA SER A 236 -11.29 16.03 14.10
C SER A 236 -10.94 16.86 15.35
N GLU A 237 -9.87 16.52 16.07
CA GLU A 237 -9.45 17.16 17.31
C GLU A 237 -8.07 17.83 17.21
N MET A 238 -7.38 17.68 16.07
CA MET A 238 -6.05 18.24 15.87
C MET A 238 -6.02 19.76 15.97
N SER A 239 -4.94 20.25 16.59
CA SER A 239 -4.61 21.67 16.73
C SER A 239 -3.74 22.17 15.58
N LEU A 240 -3.67 23.49 15.44
CA LEU A 240 -2.77 24.13 14.49
C LEU A 240 -1.29 23.81 14.78
N ASP A 241 -0.92 23.70 16.04
CA ASP A 241 0.48 23.45 16.44
C ASP A 241 0.90 22.01 16.06
N GLU A 242 0.01 21.02 16.16
CA GLU A 242 0.26 19.65 15.69
C GLU A 242 0.42 19.59 14.18
N ILE A 243 -0.41 20.34 13.43
CA ILE A 243 -0.27 20.45 11.97
C ILE A 243 1.02 21.17 11.58
N ASP A 244 1.41 22.24 12.29
CA ASP A 244 2.68 22.93 12.04
C ASP A 244 3.87 22.00 12.31
N THR A 245 3.82 21.24 13.41
CA THR A 245 4.85 20.28 13.80
C THR A 245 5.00 19.18 12.76
N TYR A 246 3.90 18.58 12.29
CA TYR A 246 3.96 17.59 11.21
C TYR A 246 4.54 18.18 9.91
N LEU A 247 4.08 19.36 9.49
CA LEU A 247 4.51 19.95 8.23
C LEU A 247 5.98 20.44 8.25
N ARG A 248 6.48 20.91 9.40
CA ARG A 248 7.86 21.39 9.54
C ARG A 248 8.80 20.31 10.00
N ASP A 249 8.57 19.78 11.18
CA ASP A 249 9.56 18.95 11.85
C ASP A 249 9.59 17.55 11.23
N TYR A 250 8.42 17.01 10.86
CA TYR A 250 8.36 15.70 10.24
C TYR A 250 8.66 15.77 8.73
N LEU A 251 7.90 16.55 7.96
CA LEU A 251 8.04 16.52 6.51
C LEU A 251 9.28 17.25 5.97
N LEU A 252 9.64 18.43 6.52
CA LEU A 252 10.79 19.19 6.02
C LEU A 252 12.11 18.70 6.62
N ASP A 253 12.17 18.47 7.92
CA ASP A 253 13.43 18.17 8.59
C ASP A 253 13.79 16.68 8.54
N ARG A 254 12.81 15.79 8.77
CA ARG A 254 13.03 14.33 8.75
C ARG A 254 12.96 13.75 7.33
N GLU A 255 11.86 13.96 6.62
CA GLU A 255 11.60 13.37 5.29
C GLU A 255 12.23 14.17 4.14
N ARG A 256 12.68 15.40 4.39
CA ARG A 256 13.33 16.29 3.40
C ARG A 256 12.52 16.46 2.12
N ILE A 257 11.19 16.55 2.24
CA ILE A 257 10.33 16.64 1.05
C ILE A 257 10.56 17.94 0.26
N THR A 258 10.31 17.88 -1.04
CA THR A 258 10.44 19.07 -1.89
C THR A 258 9.40 20.14 -1.54
N LYS A 259 9.73 21.41 -1.75
CA LYS A 259 8.78 22.54 -1.57
C LYS A 259 7.46 22.37 -2.33
N ARG A 260 7.51 21.69 -3.48
CA ARG A 260 6.32 21.38 -4.27
C ARG A 260 5.43 20.37 -3.55
N LYS A 261 6.01 19.26 -3.08
CA LYS A 261 5.27 18.24 -2.33
C LYS A 261 4.66 18.83 -1.05
N LEU A 262 5.40 19.69 -0.34
CA LEU A 262 4.88 20.40 0.83
C LEU A 262 3.66 21.28 0.48
N ALA A 263 3.72 22.02 -0.64
CA ALA A 263 2.60 22.83 -1.10
C ALA A 263 1.37 21.97 -1.46
N ASP A 264 1.60 20.83 -2.12
CA ASP A 264 0.53 19.87 -2.44
C ASP A 264 -0.08 19.28 -1.15
N THR A 265 0.73 18.93 -0.15
CA THR A 265 0.26 18.47 1.18
C THR A 265 -0.55 19.53 1.91
N LYS A 266 -0.06 20.77 1.94
CA LYS A 266 -0.80 21.90 2.49
C LYS A 266 -2.15 22.09 1.80
N GLN A 267 -2.18 22.00 0.47
CA GLN A 267 -3.43 22.10 -0.28
C GLN A 267 -4.41 20.97 0.08
N ALA A 268 -3.94 19.72 0.19
CA ALA A 268 -4.75 18.58 0.60
C ALA A 268 -5.35 18.77 1.99
N LEU A 269 -4.52 19.11 2.98
CA LEU A 269 -4.94 19.38 4.36
C LEU A 269 -5.93 20.55 4.43
N GLY A 270 -5.67 21.64 3.71
CA GLY A 270 -6.56 22.80 3.67
C GLY A 270 -7.96 22.43 3.17
N LEU A 271 -8.06 21.59 2.13
CA LEU A 271 -9.34 21.09 1.63
C LEU A 271 -10.01 20.13 2.62
N PHE A 272 -9.24 19.24 3.24
CA PHE A 272 -9.73 18.28 4.22
C PHE A 272 -10.31 18.95 5.46
N TYR A 273 -9.59 19.91 6.05
CA TYR A 273 -10.11 20.67 7.20
C TYR A 273 -11.28 21.59 6.83
N THR A 274 -11.37 22.04 5.58
CA THR A 274 -12.58 22.72 5.08
C THR A 274 -13.77 21.74 5.09
N PHE A 275 -13.57 20.51 4.62
CA PHE A 275 -14.57 19.45 4.69
C PHE A 275 -15.01 19.16 6.13
N LEU A 276 -14.06 18.93 7.04
CA LEU A 276 -14.37 18.65 8.45
C LEU A 276 -15.20 19.77 9.07
N SER A 277 -14.90 21.03 8.74
CA SER A 277 -15.66 22.18 9.21
C SER A 277 -17.08 22.26 8.64
N GLU A 278 -17.23 22.10 7.32
CA GLU A 278 -18.52 22.28 6.64
C GLU A 278 -19.49 21.12 6.91
N CYS A 279 -18.98 19.91 7.11
CA CYS A 279 -19.77 18.72 7.45
C CYS A 279 -20.01 18.58 8.97
N GLY A 280 -19.39 19.44 9.79
CA GLY A 280 -19.61 19.50 11.23
C GLY A 280 -18.84 18.46 12.04
N HIS A 281 -17.80 17.85 11.47
CA HIS A 281 -16.86 16.98 12.21
C HIS A 281 -15.89 17.78 13.07
N MET A 282 -15.62 19.04 12.71
CA MET A 282 -14.74 19.93 13.46
C MET A 282 -15.37 21.32 13.62
N PRO A 283 -15.37 21.92 14.83
CA PRO A 283 -15.83 23.29 15.04
C PRO A 283 -15.07 24.30 14.16
N PRO A 284 -15.75 25.27 13.52
CA PRO A 284 -15.10 26.27 12.69
C PRO A 284 -14.02 27.09 13.43
N GLU A 285 -14.15 27.25 14.75
CA GLU A 285 -13.16 27.97 15.57
C GLU A 285 -11.81 27.26 15.61
N ILE A 286 -11.80 25.93 15.48
CA ILE A 286 -10.60 25.09 15.45
C ILE A 286 -10.12 24.90 14.00
N ALA A 287 -11.03 24.62 13.08
CA ALA A 287 -10.69 24.36 11.69
C ALA A 287 -10.15 25.58 10.93
N ASN A 288 -10.73 26.78 11.15
CA ASN A 288 -10.37 27.97 10.36
C ASN A 288 -8.89 28.39 10.47
N PRO A 289 -8.26 28.39 11.67
CA PRO A 289 -6.83 28.61 11.79
C PRO A 289 -5.99 27.63 10.95
N ILE A 290 -6.33 26.34 10.97
CA ILE A 290 -5.63 25.30 10.20
C ILE A 290 -5.79 25.53 8.70
N ILE A 291 -7.03 25.80 8.25
CA ILE A 291 -7.35 26.10 6.85
C ILE A 291 -6.54 27.32 6.37
N GLN A 292 -6.53 28.41 7.15
CA GLN A 292 -5.77 29.62 6.81
C GLN A 292 -4.27 29.36 6.73
N TYR A 293 -3.73 28.58 7.67
CA TYR A 293 -2.32 28.22 7.68
C TYR A 293 -1.91 27.38 6.45
N CYS A 294 -2.76 26.43 6.07
CA CYS A 294 -2.56 25.60 4.88
C CYS A 294 -2.68 26.40 3.57
N GLN A 295 -3.46 27.47 3.55
CA GLN A 295 -3.63 28.35 2.38
C GLN A 295 -2.54 29.42 2.23
N SER A 296 -1.72 29.65 3.27
CA SER A 296 -0.59 30.60 3.28
C SER A 296 0.74 30.00 2.85
#